data_AF-A0A811MYB3-F1
#
_entry.id   AF-A0A811MYB3-F1
#
_cell.length_a   1.000
_cell.length_b   1.000
_cell.length_c   1.000
_cell.angle_alpha   90.00
_cell.angle_beta   90.00
_cell.angle_gamma   90.00
#
_symmetry.space_group_name_H-M   'P 1'
#
loop_
_entity.id
_entity.type
_entity.pdbx_description
1 polymer ?
#
loop_
_entity_poly.entity_id
_entity_poly.type
_entity_poly.pdbx_seq_one_letter_code
_entity_poly.pdbx_strand_id
1 'polypeptide(L)'
;MAMSVSAGIQKGTTLRVCLPCGRVRVRTVSVFPRRGDGAAVVLRLGKKRLHGAFATFKDYVVSAVGDGGGETVVEGRPAFPVALITSEEGVTVQLLFEHQTHCKVWKAAIEGMLAEKKLKRDNQLN
;
A
#
# COMPACT_ATOMS: atom_id res chain seq x y z
N MET A 1 -22.38 1.73 14.94
CA MET A 1 -21.81 2.69 13.98
C MET A 1 -20.81 1.94 13.13
N ALA A 2 -21.20 1.50 11.94
CA ALA A 2 -20.30 0.82 11.02
C ALA A 2 -19.46 1.89 10.31
N MET A 3 -18.22 2.06 10.76
CA MET A 3 -17.25 2.89 10.05
C MET A 3 -16.94 2.17 8.73
N SER A 4 -17.48 2.65 7.61
CA SER A 4 -17.11 2.16 6.28
C SER A 4 -15.59 2.29 6.10
N VAL A 5 -14.89 1.15 6.14
CA VAL A 5 -13.44 0.99 5.89
C VAL A 5 -13.06 1.40 4.45
N SER A 6 -14.05 1.75 3.64
CA SER A 6 -13.98 2.22 2.26
C SER A 6 -13.92 3.75 2.09
N ALA A 7 -13.80 4.54 3.17
CA ALA A 7 -13.31 5.91 3.09
C ALA A 7 -11.80 5.86 2.79
N GLY A 8 -11.50 5.60 1.52
CA GLY A 8 -10.20 5.12 1.08
C GLY A 8 -9.05 6.00 1.54
N ILE A 9 -7.89 5.37 1.62
CA ILE A 9 -6.58 6.01 1.61
C ILE A 9 -6.45 6.75 0.25
N GLN A 10 -7.18 7.85 0.11
CA GLN A 10 -7.38 8.57 -1.12
C GLN A 10 -6.41 9.75 -1.14
N LYS A 11 -5.46 9.65 -2.08
CA LYS A 11 -4.55 10.70 -2.57
C LYS A 11 -3.35 11.05 -1.67
N GLY A 12 -2.30 10.25 -1.86
CA GLY A 12 -0.94 10.73 -2.06
C GLY A 12 -0.19 11.19 -0.81
N THR A 13 -0.36 10.47 0.28
CA THR A 13 0.53 10.63 1.44
C THR A 13 1.97 10.45 0.97
N THR A 14 2.84 11.39 1.33
CA THR A 14 4.26 11.27 1.02
C THR A 14 4.91 10.43 2.11
N LEU A 15 5.40 9.25 1.74
CA LEU A 15 6.06 8.32 2.64
C LEU A 15 7.47 8.03 2.16
N ARG A 16 8.35 7.65 3.10
CA ARG A 16 9.56 6.91 2.75
C ARG A 16 9.15 5.50 2.33
N VAL A 17 9.71 5.02 1.23
CA VAL A 17 9.38 3.71 0.67
C VAL A 17 10.67 2.96 0.38
N CYS A 18 10.82 1.76 0.94
CA CYS A 18 11.84 0.83 0.50
C CYS A 18 11.38 0.15 -0.78
N LEU A 19 12.07 0.43 -1.88
CA LEU A 19 11.79 -0.16 -3.18
C LEU A 19 12.36 -1.59 -3.26
N PRO A 20 11.90 -2.42 -4.22
CA PRO A 20 12.41 -3.78 -4.41
C PRO A 20 13.93 -3.85 -4.65
N CYS A 21 14.52 -2.75 -5.15
CA CYS A 21 15.98 -2.62 -5.32
C CYS A 21 16.74 -2.25 -4.03
N GLY A 22 16.10 -2.34 -2.86
CA GLY A 22 16.67 -1.99 -1.55
C GLY A 22 16.83 -0.49 -1.28
N ARG A 23 16.57 0.37 -2.28
CA ARG A 23 16.73 1.82 -2.12
C ARG A 23 15.51 2.42 -1.43
N VAL A 24 15.75 3.20 -0.38
CA VAL A 24 14.74 4.03 0.25
C VAL A 24 14.55 5.31 -0.55
N ARG A 25 13.29 5.64 -0.88
CA ARG A 25 12.96 6.89 -1.57
C ARG A 25 11.68 7.48 -1.03
N VAL A 26 11.63 8.80 -0.94
CA VAL A 26 10.39 9.53 -0.66
C VAL A 26 9.48 9.46 -1.89
N ARG A 27 8.26 8.98 -1.71
CA ARG A 27 7.25 8.80 -2.75
C ARG A 27 5.89 9.24 -2.27
N THR A 28 5.11 9.79 -3.18
CA THR A 28 3.68 9.97 -2.99
C THR A 28 3.01 8.61 -3.18
N VAL A 29 2.24 8.15 -2.20
CA VAL A 29 1.69 6.79 -2.13
C VAL A 29 0.17 6.83 -2.15
N SER A 30 -0.44 5.94 -2.93
CA SER A 30 -1.87 5.67 -2.87
C SER A 30 -2.13 4.17 -3.05
N VAL A 31 -3.08 3.63 -2.29
CA VAL A 31 -3.53 2.24 -2.42
C VAL A 31 -5.03 2.23 -2.65
N PHE A 32 -5.49 1.51 -3.67
CA PHE A 32 -6.90 1.50 -4.05
C PHE A 32 -7.32 0.20 -4.73
N PRO A 33 -8.61 -0.18 -4.64
CA PRO A 33 -9.15 -1.25 -5.46
C PRO A 33 -9.34 -0.75 -6.91
N ARG A 34 -8.76 -1.47 -7.88
CA ARG A 34 -8.99 -1.25 -9.31
C ARG A 34 -10.30 -1.92 -9.71
N ARG A 35 -11.25 -1.14 -10.24
CA ARG A 35 -12.51 -1.63 -10.80
C ARG A 35 -12.26 -2.13 -12.25
N GLY A 36 -12.80 -3.30 -12.60
CA GLY A 36 -12.66 -3.97 -13.91
C GLY A 36 -12.63 -5.49 -13.79
N ASP A 37 -12.55 -6.21 -14.92
CA ASP A 37 -12.39 -7.67 -14.95
C ASP A 37 -11.08 -8.05 -14.23
N GLY A 38 -11.21 -8.75 -13.11
CA GLY A 38 -10.10 -9.08 -12.22
C GLY A 38 -9.80 -8.00 -11.17
N ALA A 39 -10.79 -7.69 -10.31
CA ALA A 39 -10.64 -6.80 -9.15
C ALA A 39 -9.28 -7.00 -8.45
N ALA A 40 -8.43 -5.96 -8.46
CA ALA A 40 -7.08 -6.01 -7.91
C ALA A 40 -6.87 -4.85 -6.94
N VAL A 41 -6.08 -5.07 -5.89
CA VAL A 41 -5.61 -3.98 -5.03
C VAL A 41 -4.32 -3.46 -5.64
N VAL A 42 -4.26 -2.15 -5.89
CA VAL A 42 -3.13 -1.51 -6.58
C VAL A 42 -2.46 -0.53 -5.65
N LEU A 43 -1.15 -0.68 -5.48
CA LEU A 43 -0.24 0.31 -4.90
C LEU A 43 0.33 1.17 -6.02
N ARG A 44 0.08 2.48 -5.96
CA ARG A 44 0.66 3.46 -6.86
C ARG A 44 1.72 4.28 -6.13
N LEU A 45 2.94 4.26 -6.67
CA LEU A 45 4.06 5.06 -6.21
C LEU A 45 4.36 6.15 -7.24
N GLY A 46 4.21 7.41 -6.86
CA GLY A 46 4.50 8.52 -7.75
C GLY A 46 5.67 9.40 -7.30
N LYS A 47 6.25 10.10 -8.28
CA LYS A 47 7.23 11.16 -8.08
C LYS A 47 6.56 12.50 -8.37
N LYS A 48 6.70 13.45 -7.43
CA LYS A 48 6.32 14.88 -7.56
C LYS A 48 4.83 15.09 -7.88
N ARG A 49 4.18 15.96 -7.12
CA ARG A 49 2.85 16.43 -7.50
C ARG A 49 3.02 17.69 -8.35
N LEU A 50 2.52 17.68 -9.58
CA LEU A 50 2.25 18.91 -10.32
C LEU A 50 0.75 19.17 -10.16
N HIS A 51 0.36 20.30 -9.56
CA HIS A 51 -1.04 20.69 -9.36
C HIS A 51 -1.92 19.61 -8.66
N GLY A 52 -1.35 18.85 -7.72
CA GLY A 52 -2.09 17.85 -6.96
C GLY A 52 -2.22 16.46 -7.62
N ALA A 53 -1.82 16.31 -8.89
CA ALA A 53 -1.74 15.03 -9.60
C ALA A 53 -0.31 14.47 -9.63
N PHE A 54 -0.16 13.15 -9.76
CA PHE A 54 1.15 12.50 -9.94
C PHE A 54 1.75 12.92 -11.30
N ALA A 55 2.94 13.51 -11.30
CA ALA A 55 3.62 13.84 -12.55
C ALA A 55 4.11 12.57 -13.28
N THR A 56 4.59 11.57 -12.53
CA THR A 56 4.90 10.22 -13.02
C THR A 56 4.57 9.21 -11.92
N PHE A 57 4.11 8.01 -12.30
CA PHE A 57 3.79 6.95 -11.34
C PHE A 57 4.12 5.55 -11.85
N LYS A 58 4.33 4.62 -10.91
CA LYS A 58 4.41 3.17 -11.16
C LYS A 58 3.39 2.46 -10.28
N ASP A 59 2.64 1.56 -10.90
CA ASP A 59 1.62 0.73 -10.25
C ASP A 59 2.19 -0.65 -9.95
N TYR A 60 1.81 -1.19 -8.80
CA TYR A 60 2.10 -2.55 -8.36
C TYR A 60 0.79 -3.18 -7.93
N VAL A 61 0.52 -4.40 -8.39
CA VAL A 61 -0.61 -5.19 -7.89
C VAL A 61 -0.21 -5.81 -6.57
N VAL A 62 -0.94 -5.52 -5.51
CA VAL A 62 -0.70 -6.07 -4.16
C VAL A 62 -1.38 -7.44 -4.06
N SER A 63 -0.62 -8.44 -3.65
CA SER A 63 -1.09 -9.81 -3.43
C SER A 63 -1.36 -10.08 -1.96
N ALA A 64 -0.49 -9.59 -1.07
CA ALA A 64 -0.61 -9.75 0.37
C ALA A 64 0.07 -8.61 1.13
N VAL A 65 -0.29 -8.47 2.40
CA VAL A 65 0.46 -7.65 3.36
C VAL A 65 1.32 -8.61 4.18
N GLY A 66 2.63 -8.42 4.14
CA GLY A 66 3.56 -9.17 4.97
C GLY A 66 3.54 -8.66 6.40
N ASP A 67 4.04 -9.47 7.33
CA ASP A 67 4.28 -8.99 8.68
C ASP A 67 5.49 -8.05 8.64
N GLY A 68 5.21 -6.76 8.48
CA GLY A 68 6.19 -5.72 8.73
C GLY A 68 6.56 -5.85 10.19
N GLY A 69 7.76 -6.36 10.46
CA GLY A 69 8.29 -6.50 11.82
C GLY A 69 8.19 -5.19 12.60
N GLY A 70 8.54 -5.26 13.89
CA GLY A 70 8.48 -4.12 14.81
C GLY A 70 9.23 -2.87 14.34
N GLU A 71 9.35 -1.89 15.23
CA GLU A 71 10.11 -0.67 14.94
C GLU A 71 11.48 -0.96 14.30
N THR A 72 11.78 -0.28 13.20
CA THR A 72 13.06 -0.37 12.48
C THR A 72 13.67 1.01 12.33
N VAL A 73 14.99 1.08 12.25
CA VAL A 73 15.70 2.35 12.05
C VAL A 73 16.06 2.49 10.58
N VAL A 74 15.49 3.50 9.91
CA VAL A 74 15.79 3.83 8.51
C VAL A 74 16.36 5.24 8.45
N GLU A 75 17.57 5.36 7.90
CA GLU A 75 18.31 6.63 7.80
C GLU A 75 18.44 7.34 9.16
N GLY A 76 18.71 6.58 10.22
CA GLY A 76 18.88 7.10 11.58
C GLY A 76 17.58 7.55 12.27
N ARG A 77 16.41 7.28 11.70
CA ARG A 77 15.11 7.59 12.30
C ARG A 77 14.27 6.34 12.48
N PRO A 78 13.55 6.19 13.60
CA PRO A 78 12.61 5.10 13.78
C PRO A 78 11.52 5.16 12.71
N ALA A 79 11.10 3.99 12.26
CA ALA A 79 10.07 3.79 11.27
C ALA A 79 9.31 2.48 11.57
N PHE A 80 8.02 2.47 11.26
CA PHE A 80 7.16 1.31 11.36
C PHE A 80 6.84 0.82 9.94
N PRO A 81 7.38 -0.33 9.51
CA PRO A 81 7.25 -0.79 8.14
C PRO A 81 5.91 -1.50 7.91
N VAL A 82 5.29 -1.27 6.76
CA VAL A 82 4.24 -2.14 6.20
C VAL A 82 4.80 -2.77 4.93
N ALA A 83 5.06 -4.07 4.97
CA ALA A 83 5.55 -4.81 3.81
C ALA A 83 4.38 -5.19 2.89
N LEU A 84 4.43 -4.76 1.65
CA LEU A 84 3.47 -5.09 0.60
C LEU A 84 4.11 -6.07 -0.37
N ILE A 85 3.58 -7.29 -0.38
CA ILE A 85 3.96 -8.32 -1.34
C ILE A 85 3.17 -8.03 -2.61
N THR A 86 3.87 -7.95 -3.73
CA THR A 86 3.22 -7.70 -5.02
C THR A 86 2.96 -9.02 -5.76
N SER A 87 2.17 -8.99 -6.83
CA SER A 87 1.94 -10.18 -7.66
C SER A 87 3.16 -10.56 -8.52
N GLU A 88 4.12 -9.65 -8.67
CA GLU A 88 5.41 -9.95 -9.32
C GLU A 88 6.26 -10.78 -8.34
N GLU A 89 6.74 -11.93 -8.77
CA GLU A 89 7.49 -12.86 -7.92
C GLU A 89 8.76 -12.18 -7.37
N GLY A 90 8.98 -12.32 -6.06
CA GLY A 90 10.14 -11.72 -5.37
C GLY A 90 10.07 -10.19 -5.17
N VAL A 91 8.98 -9.52 -5.56
CA VAL A 91 8.86 -8.07 -5.47
C VAL A 91 8.09 -7.66 -4.21
N THR A 92 8.83 -7.10 -3.24
CA THR A 92 8.30 -6.54 -1.99
C THR A 92 8.57 -5.04 -1.93
N VAL A 93 7.56 -4.27 -1.52
CA VAL A 93 7.67 -2.82 -1.27
C VAL A 93 7.36 -2.55 0.19
N GLN A 94 8.21 -1.81 0.91
CA GLN A 94 7.90 -1.41 2.29
C GLN A 94 7.50 0.05 2.37
N LEU A 95 6.33 0.32 2.93
CA LEU A 95 5.91 1.67 3.31
C LEU A 95 6.41 1.96 4.72
N LEU A 96 7.16 3.04 4.90
CA LEU A 96 7.79 3.38 6.17
C LEU A 96 7.04 4.54 6.83
N PHE A 97 6.41 4.27 7.96
CA PHE A 97 5.63 5.25 8.73
C PHE A 97 6.43 5.76 9.92
N GLU A 98 6.28 7.05 10.25
CA GLU A 98 6.90 7.63 11.45
C GLU A 98 6.13 7.28 12.73
N HIS A 99 4.84 6.95 12.60
CA HIS A 99 3.97 6.63 13.73
C HIS A 99 3.36 5.24 13.58
N GLN A 100 3.41 4.46 14.67
CA GLN A 100 2.86 3.10 14.73
C GLN A 100 1.36 3.06 14.40
N THR A 101 0.60 4.06 14.84
CA THR A 101 -0.83 4.17 14.57
C THR A 101 -1.12 4.27 13.06
N HIS A 102 -0.33 5.03 12.31
CA HIS A 102 -0.48 5.14 10.86
C HIS A 102 -0.19 3.80 10.17
N CYS A 103 0.85 3.09 10.62
CA CYS A 103 1.16 1.74 10.14
C CYS A 103 -0.03 0.80 10.35
N LYS A 104 -0.61 0.75 11.56
CA LYS A 104 -1.76 -0.12 11.87
C LYS A 104 -2.98 0.20 11.02
N VAL A 105 -3.33 1.48 10.86
CA VAL A 105 -4.46 1.93 10.04
C VAL A 105 -4.27 1.54 8.58
N TRP A 106 -3.07 1.77 8.03
CA TRP A 106 -2.78 1.41 6.63
C TRP A 106 -2.75 -0.10 6.41
N LYS A 107 -2.13 -0.87 7.32
CA LYS A 107 -2.12 -2.33 7.28
C LYS A 107 -3.55 -2.89 7.24
N ALA A 108 -4.38 -2.50 8.21
CA ALA A 108 -5.76 -2.98 8.31
C ALA A 108 -6.62 -2.60 7.09
N ALA A 109 -6.45 -1.38 6.56
CA ALA A 109 -7.19 -0.96 5.37
C ALA A 109 -6.80 -1.75 4.12
N ILE A 110 -5.51 -2.05 3.91
CA ILE A 110 -5.03 -2.84 2.78
C ILE A 110 -5.46 -4.30 2.91
N GLU A 111 -5.36 -4.87 4.11
CA GLU A 111 -5.88 -6.20 4.41
C GLU A 111 -7.38 -6.30 4.15
N GLY A 112 -8.16 -5.29 4.55
CA GLY A 112 -9.59 -5.20 4.24
C GLY A 112 -9.88 -5.17 2.74
N MET A 113 -9.16 -4.36 1.97
CA MET A 113 -9.28 -4.32 0.51
C MET A 113 -8.96 -5.68 -0.15
N LEU A 114 -7.95 -6.39 0.35
CA LEU A 114 -7.57 -7.72 -0.14
C LEU A 114 -8.60 -8.79 0.22
N ALA A 115 -9.16 -8.73 1.42
CA ALA A 115 -10.21 -9.65 1.87
C ALA A 115 -11.51 -9.46 1.06
N GLU A 116 -11.92 -8.21 0.83
CA GLU A 116 -13.08 -7.91 -0.04
C GLU A 116 -12.89 -8.42 -1.46
N LYS A 117 -11.66 -8.33 -2.00
CA LYS A 117 -11.32 -8.92 -3.31
C LYS A 117 -11.49 -10.43 -3.30
N LYS A 118 -11.02 -11.12 -2.26
CA LYS A 118 -11.12 -12.58 -2.14
C LYS A 118 -12.58 -13.02 -2.10
N LEU A 119 -13.39 -12.39 -1.25
CA LEU A 119 -14.83 -12.65 -1.14
C LEU A 119 -15.57 -12.47 -2.48
N LYS A 120 -15.25 -11.42 -3.25
CA LYS A 120 -15.88 -11.18 -4.56
C LYS A 120 -15.52 -12.25 -5.59
N ARG A 121 -14.29 -12.79 -5.53
CA ARG A 121 -13.87 -13.89 -6.41
C ARG A 121 -14.59 -15.18 -6.04
N ASP A 122 -14.66 -15.51 -4.75
CA ASP A 122 -15.31 -16.73 -4.29
C ASP A 122 -16.81 -16.74 -4.63
N ASN A 123 -17.48 -15.59 -4.55
CA ASN A 123 -18.89 -15.44 -4.93
C ASN A 123 -19.17 -15.48 -6.44
N GLN A 124 -18.17 -15.33 -7.31
CA GLN A 124 -18.34 -15.44 -8.77
C GLN A 124 -18.13 -16.86 -9.29
N LEU A 125 -17.61 -17.76 -8.45
CA LEU A 125 -17.30 -19.15 -8.80
C LEU A 125 -18.39 -20.13 -8.32
N ASN A 126 -19.42 -19.63 -7.63
CA ASN A 126 -20.62 -20.35 -7.21
C ASN A 126 -21.81 -19.94 -8.05
#